data_AF-A0AA96ZDH3-F1
#
_entry.id   AF-A0AA96ZDH3-F1
#
_cell.length_a   1.000
_cell.length_b   1.000
_cell.length_c   1.000
_cell.angle_alpha   90.00
_cell.angle_beta   90.00
_cell.angle_gamma   90.00
#
_symmetry.space_group_name_H-M   'P 1'
#
loop_
_entity.id
_entity.type
_entity.pdbx_description
1 polymer ?
#
loop_
_entity_poly.entity_id
_entity_poly.type
_entity_poly.pdbx_seq_one_letter_code
_entity_poly.pdbx_strand_id
1 'polypeptide(L)'
;MTKKLVPDPPISPDLLTLLECRIAHAVELLRCATATTVESADNLQGPQRHLALAGMHLITQAHQALDRVLDQWPASASLAVDPG
;
A
#
# COMPACT_ATOMS: atom_id res chain seq x y z
N MET A 1 17.81 -38.36 11.30
CA MET A 1 18.30 -37.58 10.13
C MET A 1 17.42 -37.99 8.97
N THR A 2 16.60 -37.19 8.30
CA THR A 2 16.58 -35.75 8.02
C THR A 2 15.11 -35.37 7.78
N LYS A 3 14.58 -34.34 8.46
CA LYS A 3 13.25 -33.80 8.12
C LYS A 3 13.36 -33.21 6.71
N LYS A 4 12.67 -33.80 5.73
CA LYS A 4 12.57 -33.20 4.39
C LYS A 4 11.92 -31.84 4.57
N LEU A 5 12.73 -30.79 4.46
CA LEU A 5 12.25 -29.43 4.31
C LEU A 5 11.54 -29.41 2.96
N VAL A 6 10.21 -29.32 2.98
CA VAL A 6 9.43 -29.05 1.78
C VAL A 6 9.83 -27.64 1.35
N PRO A 7 10.38 -27.43 0.15
CA PRO A 7 10.65 -26.09 -0.36
C PRO A 7 9.31 -25.35 -0.43
N ASP A 8 9.26 -24.13 0.10
CA ASP A 8 8.08 -23.29 -0.06
C ASP A 8 7.77 -23.14 -1.56
N PRO A 9 6.49 -23.27 -1.96
CA PRO A 9 6.11 -23.18 -3.36
C PRO A 9 6.49 -21.80 -3.91
N PRO A 10 7.03 -21.71 -5.14
CA PRO A 10 7.33 -20.42 -5.76
C PRO A 10 6.03 -19.62 -5.86
N ILE A 11 6.06 -18.36 -5.40
CA ILE A 11 4.97 -17.42 -5.62
C ILE A 11 4.80 -17.29 -7.14
N SER A 12 3.65 -17.70 -7.66
CA SER A 12 3.39 -17.67 -9.09
C SER A 12 3.52 -16.23 -9.62
N PRO A 13 4.28 -15.99 -10.71
CA PRO A 13 4.53 -14.64 -11.25
C PRO A 13 3.25 -13.86 -11.61
N ASP A 14 2.17 -14.58 -11.95
CA ASP A 14 0.86 -14.01 -12.21
C ASP A 14 0.26 -13.31 -10.98
N LEU A 15 0.52 -13.83 -9.78
CA LEU A 15 0.03 -13.24 -8.52
C LEU A 15 0.77 -11.96 -8.15
N LEU A 16 2.08 -11.90 -8.43
CA LEU A 16 2.88 -10.69 -8.22
C LEU A 16 2.42 -9.58 -9.17
N THR A 17 2.24 -9.91 -10.45
CA THR A 17 1.76 -8.96 -11.46
C THR A 17 0.37 -8.43 -11.12
N LEU A 18 -0.55 -9.32 -10.70
CA LEU A 18 -1.87 -8.92 -10.25
C LEU A 18 -1.81 -8.00 -9.02
N LEU A 19 -0.93 -8.30 -8.07
CA LEU A 19 -0.77 -7.50 -6.87
C LEU A 19 -0.23 -6.09 -7.19
N GLU A 20 0.81 -5.99 -8.02
CA GLU A 20 1.35 -4.71 -8.51
C GLU A 20 0.25 -3.85 -9.17
N CYS A 21 -0.54 -4.45 -10.06
CA CYS A 21 -1.67 -3.77 -10.69
C CYS A 21 -2.70 -3.26 -9.66
N ARG A 22 -3.02 -4.06 -8.63
CA ARG A 22 -3.97 -3.66 -7.58
C ARG A 22 -3.42 -2.54 -6.70
N ILE A 23 -2.13 -2.58 -6.36
CA ILE A 23 -1.47 -1.53 -5.58
C ILE A 23 -1.42 -0.23 -6.40
N ALA A 24 -1.00 -0.30 -7.67
CA ALA A 24 -0.97 0.85 -8.55
C ALA A 24 -2.35 1.50 -8.68
N HIS A 25 -3.41 0.69 -8.83
CA HIS A 25 -4.77 1.19 -8.86
C HIS A 25 -5.18 1.86 -7.53
N ALA A 26 -4.83 1.28 -6.39
CA ALA A 26 -5.12 1.87 -5.08
C ALA A 26 -4.41 3.22 -4.90
N VAL A 27 -3.14 3.34 -5.31
CA VAL A 27 -2.39 4.60 -5.29
C VAL A 27 -3.08 5.65 -6.16
N GLU A 28 -3.53 5.28 -7.35
CA GLU A 28 -4.23 6.21 -8.23
C GLU A 28 -5.56 6.70 -7.63
N LEU A 29 -6.33 5.82 -6.99
CA LEU A 29 -7.54 6.22 -6.26
C LEU A 29 -7.24 7.23 -5.14
N LEU A 30 -6.17 7.02 -4.39
CA LEU A 30 -5.76 7.95 -3.33
C LEU A 30 -5.29 9.31 -3.89
N ARG A 31 -4.61 9.33 -5.04
CA ARG A 31 -4.25 10.56 -5.76
C ARG A 31 -5.49 11.34 -6.21
N CYS A 32 -6.45 10.65 -6.80
CA CYS A 32 -7.74 11.24 -7.18
C CYS A 32 -8.46 11.82 -5.96
N ALA A 33 -8.57 11.05 -4.87
CA ALA A 33 -9.20 11.50 -3.64
C ALA A 33 -8.49 12.74 -3.05
N THR A 34 -7.16 12.79 -3.14
CA THR A 34 -6.35 13.94 -2.74
C THR A 34 -6.74 15.16 -3.55
N ALA A 35 -6.71 15.08 -4.89
CA ALA A 35 -7.06 16.19 -5.77
C ALA A 35 -8.48 16.70 -5.50
N THR A 36 -9.46 15.79 -5.42
CA THR A 36 -10.85 16.13 -5.09
C THR A 36 -10.96 16.87 -3.75
N THR A 37 -10.23 16.40 -2.73
CA THR A 37 -10.31 17.00 -1.39
C THR A 37 -9.61 18.36 -1.31
N VAL A 38 -8.47 18.54 -1.98
CA VAL A 38 -7.81 19.86 -2.10
C VAL A 38 -8.74 20.86 -2.77
N GLU A 39 -9.26 20.52 -3.94
CA GLU A 39 -10.12 21.41 -4.73
C GLU A 39 -11.45 21.71 -4.00
N SER A 40 -11.98 20.72 -3.25
CA SER A 40 -13.12 20.94 -2.37
C SER A 40 -12.78 21.90 -1.22
N ALA A 41 -11.62 21.73 -0.57
CA ALA A 41 -11.22 22.57 0.56
C ALA A 41 -10.98 24.03 0.15
N ASP A 42 -10.46 24.27 -1.05
CA ASP A 42 -10.18 25.61 -1.57
C ASP A 42 -11.45 26.46 -1.73
N ASN A 43 -12.57 25.82 -2.10
CA ASN A 43 -13.86 26.48 -2.26
C ASN A 43 -14.67 26.58 -0.94
N LEU A 44 -14.15 26.05 0.17
CA LEU A 44 -14.84 26.02 1.46
C LEU A 44 -14.16 26.92 2.50
N GLN A 45 -14.94 27.33 3.51
CA GLN A 45 -14.46 28.15 4.64
C GLN A 45 -14.96 27.59 5.98
N GLY A 46 -14.31 27.98 7.08
CA GLY A 46 -14.73 27.63 8.43
C GLY A 46 -14.83 26.11 8.68
N PRO A 47 -15.87 25.63 9.39
CA PRO A 47 -16.00 24.21 9.76
C PRO A 47 -16.02 23.24 8.56
N GLN A 48 -16.57 23.64 7.41
CA GLN A 48 -16.62 22.80 6.22
C GLN A 48 -15.21 22.60 5.62
N ARG A 49 -14.38 23.65 5.62
CA ARG A 49 -12.97 23.54 5.22
C ARG A 49 -12.21 22.62 6.18
N HIS A 50 -12.43 22.74 7.48
CA HIS A 50 -11.81 21.84 8.46
C HIS A 50 -12.18 20.37 8.22
N LEU A 51 -13.44 20.09 7.88
CA LEU A 51 -13.87 18.74 7.53
C LEU A 51 -13.17 18.22 6.26
N ALA A 52 -13.04 19.03 5.21
CA ALA A 52 -12.29 18.66 4.02
C ALA A 52 -10.80 18.37 4.32
N LEU A 53 -10.17 19.22 5.15
CA LEU A 53 -8.79 18.99 5.60
C LEU A 53 -8.65 17.72 6.47
N ALA A 54 -9.66 17.36 7.26
CA ALA A 54 -9.69 16.08 7.95
C ALA A 54 -9.73 14.91 6.96
N GLY A 55 -10.46 15.04 5.84
CA GLY A 55 -10.40 14.09 4.73
C GLY A 55 -9.00 13.93 4.14
N MET A 56 -8.29 15.04 3.93
CA MET A 56 -6.89 15.01 3.47
C MET A 56 -5.97 14.26 4.43
N HIS A 57 -6.17 14.48 5.74
CA HIS A 57 -5.44 13.74 6.76
C HIS A 57 -5.71 12.24 6.70
N LEU A 58 -6.97 11.82 6.53
CA LEU A 58 -7.33 10.41 6.36
C LEU A 58 -6.69 9.79 5.12
N ILE A 59 -6.68 10.52 3.99
CA ILE A 59 -6.03 10.05 2.75
C ILE A 59 -4.52 9.88 2.97
N THR A 60 -3.89 10.81 3.67
CA THR A 60 -2.47 10.72 4.06
C THR A 60 -2.21 9.48 4.94
N GLN A 61 -3.09 9.21 5.91
CA GLN A 61 -2.99 8.01 6.76
C GLN A 61 -3.16 6.72 5.94
N ALA A 62 -4.04 6.72 4.94
CA ALA A 62 -4.24 5.58 4.04
C ALA A 62 -3.00 5.30 3.19
N HIS A 63 -2.33 6.34 2.65
CA HIS A 63 -1.03 6.18 1.98
C HIS A 63 0.01 5.54 2.91
N GLN A 64 0.18 6.07 4.12
CA GLN A 64 1.14 5.52 5.10
C GLN A 64 0.79 4.07 5.51
N ALA A 65 -0.49 3.71 5.56
CA ALA A 65 -0.90 2.33 5.81
C ALA A 65 -0.50 1.41 4.65
N LEU A 66 -0.69 1.84 3.41
CA LEU A 66 -0.27 1.10 2.22
C LEU A 66 1.25 0.94 2.17
N ASP A 67 2.00 2.03 2.38
CA ASP A 67 3.47 2.01 2.40
C ASP A 67 4.00 1.01 3.44
N ARG A 68 3.43 1.01 4.66
CA ARG A 68 3.80 0.03 5.70
C ARG A 68 3.54 -1.41 5.28
N VAL A 69 2.46 -1.68 4.54
CA VAL A 69 2.19 -3.03 4.02
C VAL A 69 3.23 -3.40 2.97
N LEU A 70 3.62 -2.47 2.11
CA LEU A 70 4.65 -2.69 1.08
C LEU A 70 6.04 -2.89 1.69
N ASP A 71 6.41 -2.13 2.71
CA ASP A 71 7.67 -2.28 3.44
C ASP A 71 7.80 -3.67 4.12
N GLN A 72 6.66 -4.28 4.46
CA GLN A 72 6.57 -5.61 5.06
C GLN A 72 6.39 -6.72 4.01
N TRP A 73 6.15 -6.37 2.75
CA TRP A 73 5.99 -7.30 1.62
C TRP A 73 7.37 -7.74 1.11
N PRO A 74 7.53 -9.04 0.79
CA PRO A 74 8.45 -9.94 1.47
C PRO A 74 9.94 -9.57 1.33
N ALA A 75 10.46 -8.84 2.31
CA ALA A 75 11.85 -8.98 2.75
C ALA A 75 12.10 -10.34 3.47
N SER A 76 11.04 -11.08 3.83
CA SER A 76 11.12 -12.42 4.42
C SER A 76 11.55 -13.53 3.45
N ALA A 77 11.47 -13.29 2.13
CA ALA A 77 11.96 -14.25 1.13
C ALA A 77 13.49 -14.31 1.06
N SER A 78 14.21 -13.30 1.57
CA SER A 78 15.67 -13.19 1.45
C SER A 78 16.45 -13.86 2.59
N LEU A 79 15.79 -14.34 3.66
CA LEU A 79 16.46 -14.91 4.83
C LEU A 79 16.72 -16.44 4.75
N ALA A 80 16.42 -17.08 3.61
CA ALA A 80 16.54 -18.53 3.43
C ALA A 80 17.68 -18.97 2.48
N VAL A 81 18.62 -18.08 2.16
CA VAL A 81 19.83 -18.43 1.38
C VAL A 81 21.10 -18.09 2.16
N ASP A 82 21.43 -18.92 3.13
CA ASP A 82 22.77 -18.95 3.72
C ASP A 82 23.39 -20.33 3.41
N PRO A 83 24.33 -20.42 2.45
CA PRO A 83 25.01 -21.67 2.14
C PRO A 83 26.25 -21.81 3.03
N GLY A 84 26.08 -22.51 4.16
CA GLY A 84 27.17 -23.08 4.94
C GLY A 84 27.49 -24.50 4.49
#